data_AF-A0A0E3S9I8-F1
#
_entry.id   AF-A0A0E3S9I8-F1
#
_cell.length_a   1.000
_cell.length_b   1.000
_cell.length_c   1.000
_cell.angle_alpha   90.00
_cell.angle_beta   90.00
_cell.angle_gamma   90.00
#
_symmetry.space_group_name_H-M   'P 1'
#
loop_
_entity.id
_entity.type
_entity.pdbx_description
1 polymer ?
#
loop_
_entity_poly.entity_id
_entity_poly.type
_entity_poly.pdbx_seq_one_letter_code
_entity_poly.pdbx_strand_id
1 'polypeptide(L)'
;MYDKKLYKFTTYSGAKVTVLNVTKDNIRMRLESNVYQLDIDADRSEGVELPAPKLGEMTAKVNESLNSRINVALLRKNGSGTELIYSGTGRNAGLEFVGNIAELVKGLKK
;
A
#
# COMPACT_ATOMS: atom_id res chain seq x y z
N MET A 1 -8.32 10.92 -3.42
CA MET A 1 -8.88 12.28 -3.26
C MET A 1 -9.76 12.26 -2.02
N TYR A 2 -9.66 13.26 -1.16
CA TYR A 2 -10.53 13.42 0.02
C TYR A 2 -10.90 14.89 0.13
N ASP A 3 -12.17 15.18 0.43
CA ASP A 3 -12.71 16.55 0.50
C ASP A 3 -12.28 17.45 -0.68
N LYS A 4 -12.50 16.96 -1.91
CA LYS A 4 -12.14 17.62 -3.18
C LYS A 4 -10.64 17.92 -3.34
N LYS A 5 -9.78 17.41 -2.47
CA LYS A 5 -8.33 17.59 -2.52
C LYS A 5 -7.61 16.31 -2.91
N LEU A 6 -6.65 16.44 -3.83
CA LEU A 6 -5.73 15.37 -4.20
C LEU A 6 -4.46 15.46 -3.36
N TYR A 7 -4.26 14.47 -2.50
CA TYR A 7 -3.02 14.29 -1.74
C TYR A 7 -2.08 13.42 -2.57
N LYS A 8 -0.96 13.99 -3.01
CA LYS A 8 -0.02 13.34 -3.92
C LYS A 8 1.13 12.71 -3.13
N PHE A 9 1.35 11.41 -3.36
CA PHE A 9 2.50 10.66 -2.88
C PHE A 9 3.26 10.11 -4.09
N THR A 10 3.90 11.00 -4.84
CA THR A 10 4.65 10.63 -6.06
C THR A 10 6.14 10.85 -5.86
N THR A 11 6.97 10.09 -6.59
CA THR A 11 8.43 10.27 -6.61
C THR A 11 8.83 11.67 -7.07
N TYR A 12 8.09 12.27 -8.01
CA TYR A 12 8.28 13.67 -8.43
C TYR A 12 8.05 14.69 -7.30
N SER A 13 7.21 14.36 -6.32
CA SER A 13 6.98 15.20 -5.13
C SER A 13 7.95 14.89 -3.98
N GLY A 14 8.95 14.03 -4.21
CA GLY A 14 9.88 13.57 -3.19
C GLY A 14 9.25 12.63 -2.16
N ALA A 15 8.05 12.11 -2.42
CA ALA A 15 7.42 11.17 -1.52
C ALA A 15 8.16 9.82 -1.54
N LYS A 16 8.23 9.16 -0.39
CA LYS A 16 8.97 7.91 -0.18
C LYS A 16 8.12 6.92 0.62
N VAL A 17 8.37 5.63 0.40
CA VAL A 17 7.95 4.60 1.33
C VAL A 17 8.97 4.57 2.46
N THR A 18 8.54 4.90 3.69
CA THR A 18 9.43 4.94 4.86
C THR A 18 9.26 3.73 5.77
N VAL A 19 8.12 3.05 5.67
CA VAL A 19 7.86 1.77 6.33
C VAL A 19 7.23 0.83 5.33
N LEU A 20 7.74 -0.40 5.25
CA LEU A 20 7.09 -1.51 4.58
C LEU A 20 7.34 -2.78 5.38
N ASN A 21 6.28 -3.30 6.00
CA ASN A 21 6.26 -4.59 6.65
C ASN A 21 5.26 -5.45 5.91
N VAL A 22 5.72 -6.59 5.41
CA VAL A 22 4.88 -7.56 4.70
C VAL A 22 4.97 -8.89 5.41
N THR A 23 3.84 -9.42 5.79
CA THR A 23 3.69 -10.79 6.27
C THR A 23 2.90 -11.60 5.24
N LYS A 24 2.64 -12.87 5.55
CA LYS A 24 1.79 -13.71 4.70
C LYS A 24 0.38 -13.14 4.51
N ASP A 25 -0.16 -12.54 5.57
CA ASP A 25 -1.59 -12.21 5.68
C ASP A 25 -1.84 -10.71 5.89
N ASN A 26 -0.80 -9.88 5.94
CA ASN A 26 -0.95 -8.45 6.20
C ASN A 26 0.18 -7.61 5.56
N ILE A 27 -0.16 -6.42 5.09
CA ILE A 27 0.80 -5.38 4.70
C ILE A 27 0.58 -4.15 5.56
N ARG A 28 1.68 -3.64 6.15
CA ARG A 28 1.74 -2.29 6.69
C ARG A 28 2.70 -1.46 5.89
N MET A 29 2.21 -0.34 5.37
CA MET A 29 3.00 0.59 4.58
C MET A 29 2.80 2.02 5.10
N ARG A 30 3.90 2.78 5.12
CA ARG A 30 3.87 4.23 5.34
C ARG A 30 4.49 4.94 4.14
N LEU A 31 3.71 5.86 3.58
CA LEU A 31 4.15 6.80 2.55
C LEU A 31 4.30 8.17 3.19
N GLU A 32 5.45 8.81 2.99
CA GLU A 32 5.73 10.13 3.54
C GLU A 32 6.15 11.11 2.46
N SER A 33 5.65 12.33 2.59
CA SER A 33 6.14 13.53 1.91
C SER A 33 6.60 14.54 2.96
N ASN A 34 7.03 15.73 2.52
CA ASN A 34 7.41 16.81 3.45
C ASN A 34 6.23 17.28 4.31
N VAL A 35 4.99 17.20 3.81
CA VAL A 35 3.81 17.78 4.45
C VAL A 35 2.82 16.72 4.96
N TYR A 36 2.74 15.57 4.30
CA TYR A 36 1.74 14.54 4.57
C TYR A 36 2.37 13.17 4.82
N GLN A 37 1.67 12.37 5.61
CA GLN A 37 1.91 10.95 5.84
C GLN A 37 0.64 10.18 5.49
N LEU A 38 0.77 9.03 4.86
CA LEU A 38 -0.31 8.08 4.61
C LEU A 38 0.11 6.71 5.13
N ASP A 39 -0.62 6.25 6.14
CA ASP A 39 -0.49 4.92 6.71
C ASP A 39 -1.54 4.00 6.09
N ILE A 40 -1.11 2.82 5.66
CA ILE A 40 -1.93 1.78 5.06
C ILE A 40 -1.71 0.49 5.85
N ASP A 41 -2.79 -0.09 6.36
CA ASP A 41 -2.80 -1.41 6.99
C ASP A 41 -3.82 -2.28 6.25
N ALA A 42 -3.33 -3.25 5.49
CA ALA A 42 -4.12 -4.10 4.61
C ALA A 42 -4.09 -5.55 5.07
N ASP A 43 -5.23 -6.04 5.54
CA ASP A 43 -5.45 -7.43 5.88
C ASP A 43 -5.83 -8.24 4.66
N ARG A 44 -5.15 -9.36 4.49
CA ARG A 44 -5.42 -10.33 3.44
C ARG A 44 -6.53 -11.27 3.92
N SER A 45 -7.61 -11.36 3.16
CA SER A 45 -8.49 -12.52 3.23
C SER A 45 -7.95 -13.65 2.33
N GLU A 46 -8.47 -14.87 2.46
CA GLU A 46 -8.16 -15.93 1.51
C GLU A 46 -8.45 -15.45 0.07
N GLY A 47 -7.42 -15.55 -0.77
CA GLY A 47 -7.45 -15.15 -2.18
C GLY A 47 -7.29 -16.35 -3.10
N VAL A 48 -7.64 -16.17 -4.37
CA VAL A 48 -7.53 -17.19 -5.41
C VAL A 48 -6.22 -16.99 -6.16
N GLU A 49 -5.51 -18.08 -6.49
CA GLU A 49 -4.41 -18.00 -7.46
C GLU A 49 -4.99 -17.84 -8.88
N LEU A 50 -4.67 -16.74 -9.53
CA LEU A 50 -5.07 -16.47 -10.91
C LEU A 50 -3.86 -16.50 -11.84
N PRO A 51 -4.00 -17.05 -13.05
CA PRO A 51 -2.96 -16.99 -14.06
C PRO A 51 -2.80 -15.54 -14.54
N ALA A 52 -1.56 -15.11 -14.71
CA ALA A 52 -1.20 -13.76 -15.10
C ALA A 52 -0.17 -13.76 -16.25
N PRO A 53 -0.13 -12.69 -17.07
CA PRO A 53 0.80 -12.61 -18.17
C PRO A 53 2.24 -12.42 -17.68
N LYS A 54 3.16 -13.19 -18.26
CA LYS A 54 4.61 -13.04 -18.16
C LYS A 54 5.19 -13.17 -19.56
N LEU A 55 5.82 -12.09 -20.04
CA LEU A 55 6.38 -12.03 -21.41
C LEU A 55 5.36 -12.38 -22.52
N GLY A 56 4.08 -12.07 -22.31
CA GLY A 56 3.01 -12.36 -23.27
C GLY A 56 2.32 -13.72 -23.10
N GLU A 57 2.83 -14.61 -22.23
CA GLU A 57 2.21 -15.90 -21.93
C GLU A 57 1.57 -15.93 -20.53
N MET A 58 0.48 -16.66 -20.35
CA MET A 58 -0.25 -16.78 -19.07
C MET A 58 0.43 -17.75 -18.08
N THR A 59 1.73 -17.57 -17.85
CA THR A 59 2.58 -18.48 -17.04
C THR A 59 2.88 -17.97 -15.64
N ALA A 60 2.62 -16.69 -15.33
CA ALA A 60 2.72 -16.20 -13.97
C ALA A 60 1.47 -16.54 -13.15
N LYS A 61 1.61 -16.48 -11.83
CA LYS A 61 0.50 -16.55 -10.88
C LYS A 61 0.46 -15.30 -10.03
N VAL A 62 -0.74 -14.80 -9.78
CA VAL A 62 -1.00 -13.72 -8.83
C VAL A 62 -1.98 -14.26 -7.79
N ASN A 63 -1.75 -13.93 -6.53
CA ASN A 63 -2.72 -14.20 -5.48
C ASN A 63 -3.60 -12.96 -5.33
N GLU A 64 -4.84 -13.06 -5.78
CA GLU A 64 -5.82 -11.97 -5.73
C GLU A 64 -6.87 -12.27 -4.65
N SER A 65 -7.09 -11.31 -3.76
CA SER A 65 -8.15 -11.37 -2.76
C SER A 65 -9.12 -10.20 -2.97
N LEU A 66 -10.39 -10.54 -3.18
CA LEU A 66 -11.49 -9.56 -3.36
C LEU A 66 -12.20 -9.19 -2.06
N ASN A 67 -11.94 -9.90 -0.96
CA ASN A 67 -12.57 -9.65 0.34
C ASN A 67 -11.64 -8.92 1.33
N SER A 68 -10.55 -8.35 0.84
CA SER A 68 -9.51 -7.75 1.68
C SER A 68 -10.02 -6.51 2.39
N ARG A 69 -9.46 -6.24 3.57
CA ARG A 69 -9.75 -5.02 4.35
C ARG A 69 -8.54 -4.10 4.32
N ILE A 70 -8.74 -2.86 3.92
CA ILE A 70 -7.67 -1.85 3.90
C ILE A 70 -8.08 -0.71 4.83
N ASN A 71 -7.27 -0.48 5.85
CA ASN A 71 -7.38 0.68 6.72
C ASN A 71 -6.37 1.73 6.24
N VAL A 72 -6.82 2.97 6.12
CA VAL A 72 -5.98 4.10 5.72
C VAL A 72 -6.08 5.22 6.73
N ALA A 73 -4.96 5.82 7.09
CA ALA A 73 -4.90 7.05 7.87
C ALA A 73 -4.04 8.08 7.14
N LEU A 74 -4.66 9.21 6.78
CA LEU A 74 -3.99 10.35 6.15
C LEU A 74 -3.75 11.41 7.23
N LEU A 75 -2.49 11.80 7.39
CA LEU A 75 -2.06 12.76 8.39
C LEU A 75 -1.30 13.92 7.76
N ARG A 76 -1.40 15.10 8.38
CA ARG A 76 -0.54 16.25 8.13
C ARG A 76 0.57 16.27 9.18
N LYS A 77 1.81 16.53 8.75
CA LYS A 77 2.94 16.73 9.67
C LYS A 77 2.90 18.16 10.22
N ASN A 78 3.07 18.32 11.53
CA ASN A 78 3.06 19.64 12.20
C ASN A 78 4.25 19.80 13.17
N GLY A 79 5.44 20.03 12.62
CA GLY A 79 6.65 20.26 13.41
C GLY A 79 7.06 19.04 14.24
N SER A 80 6.51 18.91 15.45
CA SER A 80 6.80 17.84 16.41
C SER A 80 5.83 16.66 16.36
N GLY A 81 4.73 16.75 15.59
CA GLY A 81 3.69 15.72 15.59
C GLY A 81 3.02 15.50 14.25
N THR A 82 1.83 14.89 14.33
CA THR A 82 0.93 14.70 13.19
C THR A 82 -0.50 15.03 13.57
N GLU A 83 -1.25 15.57 12.62
CA GLU A 83 -2.69 15.86 12.72
C GLU A 83 -3.44 14.92 11.78
N LEU A 84 -4.44 14.19 12.29
CA LEU A 84 -5.26 13.30 11.47
C LEU A 84 -6.19 14.12 10.56
N ILE A 85 -6.04 13.93 9.25
CA ILE A 85 -6.94 14.52 8.25
C ILE A 85 -8.12 13.58 7.98
N TYR A 86 -7.82 12.28 7.85
CA TYR A 86 -8.82 11.27 7.52
C TYR A 86 -8.37 9.90 8.02
N SER A 87 -9.33 9.10 8.50
CA SER A 87 -9.17 7.68 8.76
C SER A 87 -10.38 6.93 8.22
N GLY A 88 -10.15 5.81 7.55
CA GLY A 88 -11.23 5.00 7.02
C GLY A 88 -10.82 3.57 6.71
N THR A 89 -11.83 2.72 6.58
CA THR A 89 -11.68 1.32 6.20
C THR A 89 -12.42 1.06 4.89
N GLY A 90 -11.69 0.64 3.86
CA GLY A 90 -12.25 -0.04 2.71
C GLY A 90 -12.44 -1.53 2.99
N ARG A 91 -13.61 -2.07 2.70
CA ARG A 91 -13.89 -3.51 2.71
C ARG A 91 -14.03 -3.99 1.27
N ASN A 92 -13.77 -5.27 1.02
CA ASN A 92 -13.81 -5.88 -0.30
C ASN A 92 -12.84 -5.21 -1.31
N ALA A 93 -11.66 -4.85 -0.83
CA ALA A 93 -10.63 -4.29 -1.68
C ALA A 93 -9.94 -5.42 -2.46
N GLY A 94 -9.79 -5.23 -3.78
CA GLY A 94 -8.85 -6.03 -4.57
C GLY A 94 -7.44 -5.79 -4.07
N LEU A 95 -6.78 -6.86 -3.60
CA LEU A 95 -5.39 -6.83 -3.17
C LEU A 95 -4.63 -7.94 -3.88
N GLU A 96 -3.57 -7.55 -4.59
CA GLU A 96 -2.75 -8.43 -5.40
C GLU A 96 -1.29 -8.38 -4.96
N PHE A 97 -0.66 -9.55 -4.89
CA PHE A 97 0.78 -9.67 -4.70
C PHE A 97 1.41 -10.27 -5.94
N VAL A 98 2.32 -9.51 -6.56
CA VAL A 98 2.98 -9.91 -7.79
C VAL A 98 4.48 -9.92 -7.58
N GLY A 99 5.13 -11.04 -7.92
CA GLY A 99 6.59 -11.17 -7.89
C GLY A 99 7.19 -11.48 -6.51
N ASN A 100 8.48 -11.18 -6.36
CA ASN A 100 9.25 -11.54 -5.16
C ASN A 100 9.20 -10.42 -4.11
N ILE A 101 8.34 -10.61 -3.10
CA ILE A 101 8.17 -9.66 -1.99
C ILE A 101 9.44 -9.50 -1.16
N ALA A 102 10.24 -10.56 -0.97
CA ALA A 102 11.47 -10.46 -0.21
C ALA A 102 12.48 -9.53 -0.91
N GLU A 103 12.54 -9.58 -2.23
CA GLU A 103 13.37 -8.69 -3.05
C GLU A 103 12.88 -7.24 -2.96
N LEU A 104 11.56 -7.02 -3.04
CA LEU A 104 10.94 -5.70 -2.87
C LEU A 104 11.31 -5.08 -1.52
N VAL A 105 11.15 -5.82 -0.42
CA VAL A 105 11.47 -5.35 0.93
C VAL A 105 12.97 -5.04 1.06
N LYS A 106 13.85 -5.83 0.43
CA LYS A 106 15.30 -5.56 0.41
C LYS A 106 15.63 -4.25 -0.31
N GLY A 107 14.96 -3.94 -1.42
CA GLY A 107 15.18 -2.72 -2.21
C GLY A 107 14.85 -1.43 -1.46
N LEU A 108 13.96 -1.49 -0.47
CA LEU A 108 13.50 -0.34 0.32
C LEU A 108 14.31 -0.09 1.59
N LYS A 109 15.18 -1.02 2.00
CA LYS A 109 16.05 -0.90 3.18
C LYS A 109 17.37 -0.13 2.91
N LYS A 110 17.39 0.77 1.94
CA LYS A 110 18.59 1.56 1.60
C LYS A 110 18.77 2.78 2.51
#